data_AF-A0A1G7YHZ0-F1
#
_entry.id   AF-A0A1G7YHZ0-F1
#
_cell.length_a   1.000
_cell.length_b   1.000
_cell.length_c   1.000
_cell.angle_alpha   90.00
_cell.angle_beta   90.00
_cell.angle_gamma   90.00
#
_symmetry.space_group_name_H-M   'P 1'
#
loop_
_entity.id
_entity.type
_entity.pdbx_description
1 polymer ?
#
loop_
_entity_poly.entity_id
_entity_poly.type
_entity_poly.pdbx_seq_one_letter_code
_entity_poly.pdbx_strand_id
1 'polypeptide(L)' 'MTTLQNTLSDEHEIIKAFFQTDSPSEIINSLTFMTESLLCTENMENMSLEMRMHIVNQNRVINLIAQLGEHYR' A
#
# COMPACT_ATOMS: atom_id res chain seq x y z
N MET A 1 23.87 -22.14 -15.07
CA MET A 1 22.82 -21.23 -15.58
C MET A 1 21.44 -21.52 -14.95
N THR A 2 21.30 -22.58 -14.15
CA THR A 2 20.03 -23.08 -13.60
C THR A 2 19.61 -22.46 -12.26
N THR A 3 20.56 -22.06 -11.41
CA THR A 3 20.26 -21.58 -10.06
C THR A 3 19.56 -20.22 -10.03
N LEU A 4 20.01 -19.28 -10.86
CA LEU A 4 19.42 -17.92 -10.97
C LEU A 4 17.99 -17.94 -11.55
N GLN A 5 17.72 -18.82 -12.52
CA GLN A 5 16.38 -18.97 -13.09
C GLN A 5 15.40 -19.61 -12.11
N ASN A 6 15.87 -20.58 -11.31
CA ASN A 6 15.04 -21.20 -10.28
C ASN A 6 14.70 -20.21 -9.16
N THR A 7 15.67 -19.41 -8.69
CA THR A 7 15.40 -18.38 -7.66
C THR A 7 14.44 -17.29 -8.13
N LEU A 8 14.56 -16.85 -9.40
CA LEU A 8 13.60 -15.89 -10.00
C LEU A 8 12.18 -16.47 -10.10
N SER A 9 12.07 -17.77 -10.36
CA SER A 9 10.77 -18.47 -10.40
C SER A 9 10.15 -18.57 -9.00
N ASP A 10 10.95 -18.85 -7.98
CA ASP A 10 10.47 -18.98 -6.60
C ASP A 10 10.01 -17.62 -6.04
N GLU A 11 10.77 -16.55 -6.29
CA GLU A 11 10.37 -15.18 -5.93
C GLU A 11 9.05 -14.77 -6.59
N HIS A 12 8.87 -15.11 -7.87
CA HIS A 12 7.63 -14.81 -8.60
C HIS A 12 6.41 -15.50 -8.00
N GLU A 13 6.53 -16.78 -7.64
CA GLU A 13 5.42 -17.54 -7.02
C GLU A 13 5.10 -17.04 -5.61
N ILE A 14 6.10 -16.62 -4.83
CA ILE A 14 5.87 -15.99 -3.52
C ILE A 14 5.10 -14.67 -3.67
N ILE A 15 5.54 -13.80 -4.59
CA ILE A 15 4.88 -12.51 -4.84
C ILE A 15 3.44 -12.74 -5.32
N LYS A 16 3.24 -13.70 -6.22
CA LYS A 16 1.91 -14.05 -6.74
C LYS A 16 1.00 -14.62 -5.65
N ALA A 17 1.49 -15.53 -4.82
CA ALA A 17 0.73 -16.11 -3.71
C ALA A 17 0.35 -15.04 -2.66
N PHE A 18 1.24 -14.08 -2.41
CA PHE A 18 0.97 -12.95 -1.53
C PHE A 18 -0.21 -12.11 -2.06
N PHE A 19 -0.16 -11.69 -3.34
CA PHE A 19 -1.22 -10.89 -3.96
C PHE A 19 -2.50 -11.67 -4.35
N GLN A 20 -2.52 -12.99 -4.14
CA GLN A 20 -3.76 -13.79 -4.22
C GLN A 20 -4.62 -13.67 -2.96
N THR A 21 -4.02 -13.29 -1.82
CA THR A 21 -4.76 -13.13 -0.56
C THR A 21 -5.49 -11.80 -0.53
N ASP A 22 -4.76 -10.72 -0.83
CA ASP A 22 -5.30 -9.37 -0.95
C ASP A 22 -4.70 -8.73 -2.21
N SER A 23 -5.51 -8.02 -2.98
CA SER A 23 -5.03 -7.25 -4.11
C SER A 23 -4.11 -6.09 -3.64
N PRO A 24 -3.20 -5.60 -4.50
CA PRO A 24 -2.46 -4.37 -4.21
C PRO A 24 -3.34 -3.20 -3.74
N SER A 25 -4.53 -3.02 -4.31
CA SER A 25 -5.47 -1.97 -3.91
C SER A 25 -6.09 -2.23 -2.53
N GLU A 26 -6.42 -3.47 -2.18
CA GLU A 26 -6.91 -3.86 -0.85
C GLU A 26 -5.84 -3.58 0.23
N ILE A 27 -4.59 -3.95 -0.04
CA ILE A 27 -3.45 -3.69 0.85
C ILE A 27 -3.25 -2.19 1.06
N ILE A 28 -3.24 -1.41 -0.02
CA ILE A 28 -3.03 0.04 0.05
C ILE A 28 -4.21 0.74 0.72
N ASN A 29 -5.44 0.28 0.50
CA ASN A 29 -6.62 0.75 1.22
C ASN A 29 -6.49 0.53 2.73
N SER A 30 -6.08 -0.67 3.15
CA SER A 30 -5.89 -1.02 4.56
C SER A 30 -4.82 -0.15 5.23
N LEU A 31 -3.67 0.02 4.57
CA LEU A 31 -2.59 0.89 5.04
C LEU A 31 -3.03 2.36 5.12
N THR A 32 -3.80 2.82 4.14
CA THR A 32 -4.37 4.17 4.13
C THR A 32 -5.29 4.34 5.34
N PHE A 33 -6.24 3.43 5.55
CA PHE A 33 -7.18 3.48 6.67
C PHE A 33 -6.49 3.51 8.04
N MET A 34 -5.49 2.64 8.27
CA MET A 34 -4.74 2.63 9.53
C MET A 34 -3.98 3.95 9.75
N THR A 35 -3.38 4.48 8.68
CA THR A 35 -2.63 5.74 8.75
C THR A 35 -3.56 6.92 9.02
N GLU A 36 -4.69 7.02 8.30
CA GLU A 36 -5.71 8.05 8.54
C GLU A 36 -6.24 7.96 9.98
N SER A 37 -6.53 6.75 10.47
CA SER A 37 -7.01 6.51 11.84
C SER A 37 -6.00 6.99 12.89
N LEU A 38 -4.72 6.70 12.69
CA LEU A 38 -3.64 7.13 13.58
C LEU A 38 -3.48 8.66 13.57
N LEU A 39 -3.46 9.28 12.38
CA LEU A 39 -3.32 10.73 12.23
C LEU A 39 -4.47 11.51 12.86
N CYS A 40 -5.68 10.94 12.84
CA CYS A 40 -6.87 11.55 13.42
C CYS A 40 -7.01 11.33 14.93
N THR A 41 -6.06 10.65 15.60
CA THR A 41 -6.08 10.54 17.07
C THR A 41 -5.73 11.87 17.75
N GLU A 42 -6.40 12.16 18.86
CA GLU A 42 -6.28 13.43 19.58
C GLU A 42 -4.86 13.69 20.14
N ASN A 43 -4.08 12.62 20.38
CA ASN A 43 -2.79 12.68 21.08
C ASN A 43 -1.56 12.84 20.17
N MET A 44 -1.72 13.29 18.92
CA MET A 44 -0.56 13.61 18.07
C MET A 44 0.06 14.95 18.45
N GLU A 45 0.92 14.94 19.46
CA GLU A 45 1.59 16.13 20.01
C GLU A 45 2.63 16.76 19.05
N ASN A 46 3.20 15.97 18.14
CA ASN A 46 4.31 16.39 17.28
C ASN A 46 3.91 16.68 15.82
N MET A 47 2.62 16.75 15.51
CA MET A 47 2.16 16.97 14.15
C MET A 47 1.02 17.98 14.09
N SER A 48 1.18 19.03 13.28
CA SER A 48 0.09 19.99 13.05
C SER A 48 -1.07 19.29 12.34
N LEU A 49 -2.27 19.86 12.48
CA LEU A 49 -3.44 19.38 11.73
C LEU A 49 -3.21 19.45 10.21
N GLU A 50 -2.53 20.51 9.74
CA GLU A 50 -2.21 20.69 8.32
C GLU A 50 -1.30 19.57 7.79
N MET A 51 -0.23 19.21 8.53
CA MET A 51 0.65 18.11 8.16
C MET A 51 -0.11 16.77 8.09
N ARG A 52 -1.01 16.53 9.05
CA ARG A 52 -1.88 15.34 9.05
C ARG A 52 -2.76 15.29 7.80
N MET A 53 -3.42 16.40 7.46
CA MET A 53 -4.25 16.48 6.27
C MET A 53 -3.47 16.28 4.97
N HIS A 54 -2.23 16.77 4.88
CA HIS A 54 -1.37 16.52 3.72
C HIS A 54 -1.04 15.03 3.54
N ILE A 55 -0.71 14.32 4.63
CA ILE A 55 -0.41 12.88 4.58
C ILE A 55 -1.67 12.10 4.16
N VAL A 56 -2.83 12.42 4.74
CA VAL A 56 -4.13 11.83 4.36
C VAL A 56 -4.38 11.99 2.85
N ASN A 57 -4.19 13.20 2.32
CA ASN A 57 -4.41 13.47 0.90
C ASN A 57 -3.41 12.72 0.01
N GLN A 58 -2.15 12.61 0.40
CA GLN A 58 -1.16 11.80 -0.34
C GLN A 58 -1.55 10.32 -0.37
N ASN A 59 -1.98 9.75 0.75
CA ASN A 59 -2.43 8.36 0.80
C ASN A 59 -3.63 8.09 -0.12
N ARG A 60 -4.59 9.03 -0.18
CA ARG A 60 -5.73 8.93 -1.10
C ARG A 60 -5.31 8.92 -2.57
N VAL A 61 -4.29 9.71 -2.93
CA VAL A 61 -3.73 9.71 -4.30
C VAL A 61 -3.05 8.37 -4.61
N ILE A 62 -2.26 7.84 -3.67
CA ILE A 62 -1.59 6.52 -3.83
C ILE A 62 -2.62 5.42 -4.04
N ASN A 63 -3.69 5.42 -3.23
CA ASN A 63 -4.78 4.47 -3.35
C ASN A 63 -5.51 4.57 -4.70
N LEU A 64 -5.79 5.78 -5.16
CA LEU A 64 -6.37 6.00 -6.49
C LEU A 64 -5.46 5.45 -7.60
N ILE A 65 -4.15 5.71 -7.54
CA ILE A 65 -3.18 5.19 -8.51
C ILE A 65 -3.15 3.66 -8.51
N ALA A 66 -3.20 3.03 -7.32
CA ALA A 66 -3.21 1.58 -7.20
C ALA A 66 -4.45 0.95 -7.86
N GLN A 67 -5.63 1.51 -7.58
CA GLN A 67 -6.89 1.06 -8.19
C GLN A 67 -6.89 1.25 -9.71
N LEU A 68 -6.38 2.38 -10.21
CA LEU A 68 -6.22 2.61 -11.64
C LEU A 68 -5.24 1.60 -12.26
N GLY A 69 -4.12 1.31 -11.58
CA GLY A 69 -3.13 0.34 -12.04
C GLY A 69 -3.68 -1.09 -12.17
N GLU A 70 -4.63 -1.48 -11.33
CA GLU A 70 -5.35 -2.75 -11.46
C GLU A 70 -6.39 -2.72 -12.59
N HIS A 71 -7.05 -1.59 -12.81
CA HIS A 71 -8.09 -1.47 -13.84
C HIS A 71 -7.54 -1.38 -15.27
N TYR A 72 -6.34 -0.83 -15.45
CA TYR A 72 -5.71 -0.58 -16.76
C TYR A 72 -4.57 -1.57 -17.12
N ARG A 73 -4.35 -2.62 -16.32
CA ARG A 73 -3.43 -3.73 -16.64
C ARG A 73 -4.18 -4.93 -17.20
#